data_AF-A0A1V6H6W3-F1
#
_entry.id   AF-A0A1V6H6W3-F1
#
_cell.length_a   1.000
_cell.length_b   1.000
_cell.length_c   1.000
_cell.angle_alpha   90.00
_cell.angle_beta   90.00
_cell.angle_gamma   90.00
#
_symmetry.space_group_name_H-M   'P 1'
#
loop_
_entity.id
_entity.type
_entity.pdbx_description
1 polymer ?
#
loop_
_entity_poly.entity_id
_entity_poly.type
_entity_poly.pdbx_seq_one_letter_code
_entity_poly.pdbx_strand_id
1 'polypeptide(L)'
;MIANWGRVFVHFGMEMNYLSDFASTTDPQCKFWPNDPSRCDRSRIKNPSVLLGINGTVGFNIKISGPVSLNFQTGVSAYYYSNKGVPDINFPYLLELGLGYAFF
;
A
#
# COMPACT_ATOMS: atom_id res chain seq x y z
N MET A 1 -23.29 -21.79 -20.86
CA MET A 1 -21.83 -21.73 -20.60
C MET A 1 -21.56 -20.54 -19.69
N ILE A 2 -21.19 -20.77 -18.44
CA ILE A 2 -20.66 -19.68 -17.59
C ILE A 2 -19.27 -19.40 -18.15
N ALA A 3 -19.14 -18.34 -18.94
CA ALA A 3 -17.85 -17.89 -19.43
C ALA A 3 -16.97 -17.62 -18.21
N ASN A 4 -15.85 -18.35 -18.07
CA ASN A 4 -14.87 -18.12 -17.02
C ASN A 4 -14.07 -16.85 -17.37
N TRP A 5 -14.71 -15.70 -17.18
CA TRP A 5 -14.23 -14.35 -17.52
C TRP A 5 -13.12 -13.89 -16.58
N GLY A 6 -13.05 -14.48 -15.39
CA GLY A 6 -12.18 -14.00 -14.34
C GLY A 6 -12.42 -14.67 -13.00
N ARG A 7 -11.66 -14.21 -12.01
CA ARG A 7 -11.79 -14.63 -10.61
C ARG A 7 -11.73 -13.41 -9.73
N VAL A 8 -12.67 -13.30 -8.78
CA VAL A 8 -12.59 -12.38 -7.65
C VAL A 8 -11.89 -13.08 -6.50
N PHE A 9 -11.06 -12.37 -5.75
CA PHE A 9 -10.34 -12.89 -4.60
C PHE A 9 -10.19 -11.84 -3.50
N VAL A 10 -9.95 -12.35 -2.30
CA VAL A 10 -9.55 -11.55 -1.13
C VAL A 10 -8.25 -12.16 -0.62
N HIS A 11 -7.26 -11.33 -0.35
CA HIS A 11 -6.01 -11.74 0.27
C HIS A 11 -5.82 -11.01 1.60
N PHE A 12 -5.36 -11.75 2.60
CA PHE A 12 -4.88 -11.21 3.86
C PHE A 12 -3.45 -11.68 4.04
N GLY A 13 -2.58 -10.78 4.47
CA GLY A 13 -1.16 -11.08 4.56
C GLY A 13 -0.42 -10.20 5.53
N MET A 14 0.84 -10.55 5.74
CA MET A 14 1.82 -9.67 6.36
C MET A 14 2.51 -8.89 5.26
N GLU A 15 2.81 -7.62 5.53
CA GLU A 15 3.49 -6.73 4.62
C GLU A 15 4.74 -6.14 5.28
N MET A 16 5.84 -6.10 4.54
CA MET A 16 7.06 -5.41 4.90
C MET A 16 7.42 -4.41 3.80
N ASN A 17 7.50 -3.13 4.16
CA ASN A 17 7.93 -2.08 3.25
C ASN A 17 9.29 -1.52 3.67
N TYR A 18 10.20 -1.44 2.71
CA TYR A 18 11.42 -0.64 2.81
C TYR A 18 11.21 0.67 2.07
N LEU A 19 11.35 1.78 2.79
CA LEU A 19 11.07 3.12 2.29
C LEU A 19 12.34 3.98 2.36
N SER A 20 12.90 4.33 1.21
CA SER A 20 14.04 5.24 1.14
C SER A 20 13.55 6.69 1.26
N ASP A 21 14.04 7.42 2.27
CA ASP A 21 13.72 8.85 2.51
C ASP A 21 12.22 9.18 2.65
N PHE A 22 11.41 8.23 3.10
CA PHE A 22 9.99 8.48 3.33
C PHE A 22 9.77 9.32 4.58
N ALA A 23 8.98 10.38 4.43
CA ALA A 23 8.58 11.29 5.49
C ALA A 23 7.08 11.12 5.79
N SER A 24 6.73 10.97 7.07
CA SER A 24 5.37 10.85 7.56
C SER A 24 5.09 11.85 8.67
N THR A 25 3.86 12.35 8.72
CA THR A 25 3.36 13.22 9.79
C THR A 25 1.83 13.16 9.82
N THR A 26 1.24 13.28 11.01
CA THR A 26 -0.21 13.47 11.19
C THR A 26 -0.61 14.94 11.14
N ASP A 27 0.35 15.86 11.21
CA ASP A 27 0.10 17.29 11.19
C ASP A 27 -0.20 17.77 9.75
N PRO A 28 -1.41 18.31 9.48
CA PRO A 28 -1.74 18.81 8.16
C PRO A 28 -0.83 19.96 7.70
N GLN A 29 -0.36 20.82 8.61
CA GLN A 29 0.56 21.91 8.26
C GLN A 29 1.89 21.37 7.72
N CYS A 30 2.41 20.32 8.35
CA CYS A 30 3.63 19.65 7.90
C CYS A 30 3.44 18.87 6.59
N LYS A 31 2.23 18.39 6.27
CA LYS A 31 1.95 17.77 4.96
C LYS A 31 1.98 18.78 3.80
N PHE A 32 1.44 19.97 4.01
CA PHE A 32 1.34 21.00 2.96
C PHE A 32 2.57 21.92 2.90
N TRP A 33 3.25 22.15 4.02
CA TRP A 33 4.42 23.04 4.13
C TRP A 33 5.59 22.39 4.90
N PRO A 34 6.16 21.27 4.42
CA PRO A 34 7.21 20.54 5.14
C PRO A 34 8.53 21.30 5.29
N ASN A 35 8.74 22.34 4.47
CA ASN A 35 9.97 23.12 4.43
C ASN A 35 9.84 24.51 5.06
N ASP A 36 8.67 24.88 5.61
CA ASP A 36 8.45 26.17 6.25
C ASP A 36 8.54 26.01 7.79
N PRO A 37 9.64 26.46 8.43
CA PRO A 37 9.82 26.31 9.88
C PRO A 37 8.78 27.08 10.70
N SER A 38 8.11 28.08 10.12
CA SER A 38 7.06 28.84 10.80
C SER A 38 5.73 28.09 10.88
N ARG A 39 5.51 27.12 9.98
CA ARG A 39 4.27 26.32 9.87
C ARG A 39 4.46 24.88 10.30
N CYS A 40 5.65 24.33 10.09
CA CYS A 40 6.00 22.97 10.42
C CYS A 40 7.31 22.91 11.19
N ASP A 41 7.23 22.49 12.45
CA ASP A 41 8.41 22.04 13.18
C ASP A 41 8.84 20.67 12.63
N ARG A 42 10.07 20.57 12.14
CA ARG A 42 10.66 19.32 11.61
C ARG A 42 10.63 18.18 12.62
N SER A 43 10.57 18.47 13.93
CA SER A 43 10.39 17.45 14.97
C SER A 43 9.09 16.62 14.79
N ARG A 44 8.07 17.17 14.11
CA ARG A 44 6.79 16.52 13.81
C ARG A 44 6.83 15.62 12.56
N ILE A 45 7.94 15.62 11.83
CA ILE A 45 8.14 14.78 10.66
C ILE A 45 8.95 13.55 11.08
N LYS A 46 8.33 12.37 10.98
CA LYS A 46 8.98 11.08 11.21
C LYS A 46 9.48 10.54 9.88
N ASN A 47 10.69 9.98 9.86
CA ASN A 47 11.27 9.41 8.64
C ASN A 47 11.52 7.90 8.77
N PRO A 48 10.46 7.06 8.83
CA PRO A 48 10.62 5.61 8.97
C PRO A 48 11.19 5.01 7.69
N SER A 49 12.11 4.04 7.83
CA SER A 49 12.67 3.33 6.66
C SER A 49 12.17 1.90 6.54
N VAL A 50 11.60 1.35 7.61
CA VAL A 50 10.97 0.02 7.59
C VAL A 50 9.60 0.13 8.22
N LEU A 51 8.60 -0.47 7.58
CA LEU A 51 7.26 -0.66 8.10
C LEU A 51 6.89 -2.13 8.06
N LEU A 52 6.35 -2.63 9.17
CA LEU A 52 5.79 -3.98 9.26
C LEU A 52 4.33 -3.90 9.67
N GLY A 53 3.49 -4.63 8.95
CA GLY A 53 2.05 -4.54 9.08
C GLY A 53 1.32 -5.77 8.59
N ILE A 54 0.01 -5.68 8.70
CA ILE A 54 -0.94 -6.58 8.04
C ILE A 54 -1.62 -5.83 6.90
N ASN A 55 -2.00 -6.56 5.86
CA ASN A 55 -2.80 -6.03 4.77
C ASN A 55 -4.06 -6.88 4.54
N GLY A 56 -5.08 -6.22 4.00
CA GLY A 56 -6.26 -6.85 3.43
C GLY A 56 -6.50 -6.27 2.05
N THR A 57 -6.54 -7.12 1.04
CA THR A 57 -6.74 -6.71 -0.35
C THR A 57 -7.91 -7.47 -0.95
N VAL A 58 -8.67 -6.77 -1.80
CA VAL A 58 -9.69 -7.35 -2.66
C VAL A 58 -9.27 -7.10 -4.10
N GLY A 59 -9.39 -8.11 -4.93
CA GLY A 59 -8.98 -8.01 -6.31
C GLY A 59 -9.77 -8.91 -7.23
N PHE A 60 -9.57 -8.68 -8.51
CA PHE A 60 -10.12 -9.51 -9.56
C PHE A 60 -9.10 -9.67 -10.69
N ASN A 61 -9.14 -10.84 -11.30
CA ASN A 61 -8.39 -11.12 -12.52
C ASN A 61 -9.36 -11.21 -13.69
N ILE A 62 -9.08 -10.53 -14.79
CA ILE A 62 -9.81 -10.63 -16.05
C ILE A 62 -8.95 -11.40 -17.05
N LYS A 63 -9.50 -12.47 -17.64
CA LYS A 63 -8.83 -13.16 -18.74
C LYS A 63 -8.94 -12.31 -20.00
N ILE A 64 -7.81 -11.97 -20.61
CA ILE A 64 -7.79 -11.22 -21.87
C ILE A 64 -7.81 -12.20 -23.04
N SER A 65 -6.82 -13.09 -23.10
CA SER A 65 -6.64 -14.03 -24.20
C SER A 65 -5.75 -15.19 -23.78
N GLY A 66 -6.20 -16.42 -24.05
CA GLY A 66 -5.48 -17.64 -23.68
C GLY A 66 -5.05 -17.66 -22.20
N PRO A 67 -3.74 -17.79 -21.90
CA PRO A 67 -3.20 -17.81 -20.53
C PRO A 67 -3.05 -16.43 -19.89
N VAL A 68 -3.21 -15.36 -20.66
CA VAL A 68 -2.91 -14.00 -20.22
C VAL A 68 -4.12 -13.38 -19.51
N SER A 69 -3.85 -12.77 -18.37
CA SER A 69 -4.83 -12.10 -17.53
C SER A 69 -4.32 -10.75 -17.02
N LEU A 70 -5.24 -9.81 -16.82
CA LEU A 70 -5.00 -8.61 -16.03
C LEU A 70 -5.43 -8.87 -14.60
N ASN A 71 -4.61 -8.45 -13.64
CA ASN A 71 -4.94 -8.43 -12.23
C ASN A 71 -5.16 -6.98 -11.80
N PHE A 72 -6.25 -6.72 -11.11
CA PHE A 72 -6.46 -5.50 -10.37
C PHE A 72 -6.72 -5.85 -8.92
N GLN A 73 -5.98 -5.24 -8.00
CA GLN A 73 -6.26 -5.34 -6.57
C GLN A 73 -6.15 -3.99 -5.88
N THR A 74 -6.98 -3.78 -4.88
CA THR A 74 -6.91 -2.65 -3.97
C THR A 74 -7.04 -3.13 -2.54
N GLY A 75 -6.49 -2.39 -1.60
CA GLY A 75 -6.52 -2.79 -0.21
C GLY A 75 -6.12 -1.70 0.75
N VAL A 76 -6.06 -2.11 2.00
CA VAL A 76 -5.60 -1.28 3.10
C VAL A 76 -4.56 -2.06 3.89
N SER A 77 -3.57 -1.35 4.41
CA SER A 77 -2.62 -1.91 5.36
C SER A 77 -2.70 -1.21 6.70
N ALA A 78 -2.34 -1.92 7.77
CA ALA A 78 -2.18 -1.37 9.10
C ALA A 78 -0.77 -1.72 9.59
N TYR A 79 0.05 -0.70 9.85
CA TYR A 79 1.41 -0.87 10.35
C TYR A 79 1.46 -0.73 11.87
N TYR A 80 2.06 -1.71 12.54
CA TYR A 80 2.19 -1.75 14.00
C TYR A 80 3.65 -1.67 14.47
N TYR A 81 4.62 -1.77 13.54
CA TYR A 81 6.04 -1.61 13.85
C TYR A 81 6.77 -0.77 12.81
N SER A 82 7.68 0.07 13.28
CA SER A 82 8.68 0.75 12.46
C SER A 82 9.99 0.95 13.24
N ASN A 83 11.11 1.07 12.52
CA ASN A 83 12.44 1.28 13.08
C ASN A 83 12.62 2.62 13.82
N LYS A 84 11.67 3.55 13.70
CA LYS A 84 11.66 4.84 14.44
C LYS A 84 10.49 4.96 15.43
N GLY A 85 9.96 3.84 15.93
CA GLY A 85 8.81 3.78 16.84
C GLY A 85 7.51 3.40 16.13
N VAL A 86 6.37 3.36 16.84
CA VAL A 86 5.07 3.09 16.19
C VAL A 86 4.81 4.18 15.15
N PRO A 87 4.61 3.84 13.87
CA PRO A 87 4.45 4.82 12.82
C PRO A 87 3.09 5.52 12.95
N ASP A 88 3.07 6.85 12.88
CA ASP A 88 1.81 7.61 12.75
C ASP A 88 1.33 7.53 11.29
N ILE A 89 1.02 6.32 10.82
CA ILE A 89 0.53 6.10 9.47
C ILE A 89 -0.96 5.80 9.54
N ASN A 90 -1.75 6.72 9.01
CA ASN A 90 -3.22 6.73 9.01
C ASN A 90 -3.84 5.68 8.06
N PHE A 91 -3.25 4.48 7.90
CA PHE A 91 -3.60 3.44 6.92
C PHE A 91 -3.20 3.79 5.47
N PRO A 92 -2.16 3.17 4.87
CA PRO A 92 -1.95 3.30 3.44
C PRO A 92 -3.07 2.60 2.68
N TYR A 93 -3.57 3.26 1.64
CA TYR A 93 -4.31 2.62 0.59
C TYR A 93 -3.32 2.07 -0.42
N LEU A 94 -3.54 0.83 -0.86
CA LEU A 94 -2.76 0.20 -1.91
C LEU A 94 -3.63 -0.04 -3.14
N LEU A 95 -3.01 0.14 -4.30
CA LEU A 95 -3.59 -0.10 -5.60
C LEU A 95 -2.51 -0.78 -6.44
N GLU A 96 -2.82 -1.95 -6.98
CA GLU A 96 -1.90 -2.70 -7.82
C GLU A 96 -2.61 -3.14 -9.09
N LEU A 97 -1.92 -2.91 -10.20
CA LEU A 97 -2.28 -3.41 -11.52
C LEU A 97 -1.18 -4.39 -11.94
N GLY A 98 -1.58 -5.63 -12.22
CA GLY A 98 -0.68 -6.72 -12.57
C GLY A 98 -1.02 -7.34 -13.92
N LEU A 99 -0.03 -8.00 -14.50
CA LEU A 99 -0.17 -8.90 -15.64
C LEU A 99 0.12 -10.32 -15.15
N GLY A 100 -0.85 -11.21 -15.29
CA GLY A 100 -0.76 -12.60 -14.86
C GLY A 100 -0.73 -13.55 -16.05
N TYR A 101 0.01 -14.65 -15.90
CA TYR A 101 0.03 -15.77 -16.84
C TYR A 101 -0.38 -17.05 -16.10
N ALA A 102 -1.37 -17.77 -16.62
CA ALA A 102 -1.79 -19.06 -16.09
C ALA A 102 -1.21 -20.20 -16.96
N PHE A 103 -0.46 -21.11 -16.35
CA PHE A 103 -0.13 -22.40 -16.98
C PHE A 103 -1.34 -23.33 -16.88
N PHE A 104 -1.76 -23.90 -18.00
CA PHE A 104 -2.83 -24.90 -18.10
C PHE A 104 -2.27 -26.24 -18.55
#